data_AF-B7FTC6-F1
#
_entry.id   AF-B7FTC6-F1
#
_cell.length_a   1.000
_cell.length_b   1.000
_cell.length_c   1.000
_cell.angle_alpha   90.00
_cell.angle_beta   90.00
_cell.angle_gamma   90.00
#
_symmetry.space_group_name_H-M   'P 1'
#
loop_
_entity.id
_entity.type
_entity.pdbx_description
1 polymer ?
#
loop_
_entity_poly.entity_id
_entity_poly.type
_entity_poly.pdbx_seq_one_letter_code
_entity_poly.pdbx_strand_id
1 'polypeptide(L)'
;MNPASSAVSLADVVPLNARNFRTILVFDSIQCDGRFVLHTLATKVLTSVRGRLLWLAGSGAWTPNLIANAMKKMGCEAAASYIRQLSSSNQESTRTSMVAQDPFAICSFVSRYQQELDQLEIDESLDGGKLCKSLYSEIKEWLLQSSGSGSASVPAWIVLDDVSALAALLGDNLAYALVLAIWTLQKEHCVGLIVGHT
;
A
#
# COMPACT_ATOMS: atom_id res chain seq x y z
N MET A 1 31.87 23.54 18.75
CA MET A 1 30.82 22.65 19.29
C MET A 1 30.19 21.94 18.11
N ASN A 2 30.43 20.63 17.95
CA ASN A 2 29.71 19.84 16.95
C ASN A 2 28.28 19.64 17.46
N PRO A 3 27.24 20.09 16.75
CA PRO A 3 25.90 19.61 17.01
C PRO A 3 25.87 18.17 16.52
N ALA A 4 26.28 17.23 17.37
CA ALA A 4 25.90 15.85 17.19
C ALA A 4 24.37 15.86 17.28
N SER A 5 23.72 15.90 16.12
CA SER A 5 22.27 15.84 16.04
C SER A 5 21.86 14.56 16.75
N SER A 6 21.00 14.70 17.76
CA SER A 6 20.35 13.56 18.40
C SER A 6 19.34 12.98 17.42
N ALA A 7 19.82 12.43 16.31
CA ALA A 7 18.99 11.73 15.35
C ALA A 7 18.55 10.42 16.01
N VAL A 8 17.28 10.36 16.39
CA VAL A 8 16.64 9.14 16.88
C VAL A 8 16.21 8.32 15.68
N SER A 9 16.48 7.02 15.69
CA SER A 9 16.04 6.13 14.61
C SER A 9 14.52 6.12 14.56
N LEU A 10 13.93 6.14 13.35
CA LEU A 10 12.48 6.00 13.19
C LEU A 10 11.95 4.71 13.84
N ALA A 11 12.77 3.66 13.93
CA ALA A 11 12.40 2.42 14.60
C ALA A 11 12.14 2.61 16.11
N ASP A 12 12.84 3.56 16.74
CA ASP A 12 12.71 3.86 18.16
C ASP A 12 11.49 4.78 18.41
N VAL A 13 11.17 5.64 17.45
CA VAL A 13 10.00 6.53 17.50
C VAL A 13 8.70 5.78 17.19
N VAL A 14 8.76 4.86 16.22
CA VAL A 14 7.60 4.14 15.69
C VAL A 14 7.91 2.63 15.77
N PRO A 15 7.84 2.01 16.96
CA PRO A 15 8.15 0.59 17.12
C PRO A 15 7.08 -0.24 16.43
N LEU A 16 7.40 -0.76 15.24
CA LEU A 16 6.54 -1.67 14.49
C LEU A 16 6.70 -3.06 15.10
N ASN A 17 5.65 -3.60 15.69
CA ASN A 17 5.68 -4.95 16.22
C ASN A 17 4.49 -5.76 15.67
N ALA A 18 4.65 -7.08 15.67
CA ALA A 18 3.66 -8.03 15.14
C ALA A 18 2.34 -8.07 15.94
N ARG A 19 2.26 -7.37 17.08
CA ARG A 19 1.15 -7.49 18.04
C ARG A 19 0.40 -6.18 18.29
N ASN A 20 0.92 -5.05 17.82
CA ASN A 20 0.33 -3.72 18.00
C ASN A 20 0.00 -3.14 16.63
N PHE A 21 -1.18 -3.52 16.15
CA PHE A 21 -1.75 -3.08 14.90
C PHE A 21 -2.34 -1.68 15.08
N ARG A 22 -1.57 -0.67 14.70
CA ARG A 22 -1.95 0.74 14.79
C ARG A 22 -2.10 1.37 13.43
N THR A 23 -2.85 2.46 13.41
CA THR A 23 -2.90 3.41 12.29
C THR A 23 -1.77 4.42 12.46
N ILE A 24 -0.96 4.62 11.43
CA ILE A 24 0.08 5.65 11.37
C ILE A 24 -0.32 6.63 10.27
N LEU A 25 -0.49 7.90 10.64
CA LEU A 25 -0.76 8.97 9.68
C LEU A 25 0.55 9.69 9.39
N VAL A 26 0.90 9.78 8.10
CA VAL A 26 2.03 10.53 7.60
C VAL A 26 1.48 11.70 6.79
N PHE A 27 1.60 12.89 7.36
CA PHE A 27 1.31 14.13 6.66
C PHE A 27 2.58 14.64 6.03
N ASP A 28 2.46 15.01 4.76
CA ASP A 28 3.53 15.62 4.00
C ASP A 28 3.03 16.91 3.35
N SER A 29 3.93 17.63 2.72
CA SER A 29 3.61 18.81 1.90
C SER A 29 4.43 18.75 0.63
N ILE A 30 4.03 19.46 -0.43
CA ILE A 30 4.79 19.52 -1.69
C ILE A 30 6.27 19.94 -1.50
N GLN A 31 6.60 20.63 -0.40
CA GLN A 31 7.94 21.11 -0.08
C GLN A 31 8.84 20.04 0.57
N CYS A 32 8.25 18.98 1.11
CA CYS A 32 8.94 17.87 1.76
C CYS A 32 8.58 16.57 1.03
N ASP A 33 9.48 15.59 1.01
CA ASP A 33 9.16 14.28 0.44
C ASP A 33 9.03 13.25 1.56
N GLY A 34 7.99 13.38 2.37
CA GLY A 34 7.55 12.48 3.42
C GLY A 34 7.26 11.05 2.95
N ARG A 35 7.23 10.77 1.63
CA ARG A 35 7.18 9.38 1.14
C ARG A 35 8.38 8.54 1.56
N PHE A 36 9.53 9.17 1.84
CA PHE A 36 10.66 8.43 2.42
C PHE A 36 10.25 7.73 3.73
N VAL A 37 9.37 8.35 4.53
CA VAL A 37 8.85 7.78 5.78
C VAL A 37 7.99 6.56 5.46
N LEU A 38 7.11 6.64 4.46
CA LEU A 38 6.29 5.51 4.00
C LEU A 38 7.16 4.33 3.57
N HIS A 39 8.15 4.57 2.69
CA HIS A 39 9.09 3.54 2.24
C HIS A 39 9.90 2.94 3.39
N THR A 40 10.31 3.76 4.37
CA THR A 40 11.04 3.30 5.55
C THR A 40 10.19 2.38 6.40
N LEU A 41 8.96 2.80 6.75
CA LEU A 41 8.04 1.99 7.55
C LEU A 41 7.67 0.68 6.83
N ALA A 42 7.33 0.76 5.55
CA ALA A 42 7.06 -0.38 4.69
C ALA A 42 8.23 -1.38 4.64
N THR A 43 9.45 -0.88 4.44
CA THR A 43 10.67 -1.72 4.44
C THR A 43 10.88 -2.39 5.79
N LYS A 44 10.62 -1.67 6.90
CA LYS A 44 10.71 -2.24 8.26
C LYS A 44 9.67 -3.32 8.53
N VAL A 45 8.44 -3.18 8.02
CA VAL A 45 7.42 -4.24 8.10
C VAL A 45 7.95 -5.52 7.44
N LEU A 46 8.50 -5.42 6.23
CA LEU A 46 8.95 -6.58 5.46
C LEU A 46 10.23 -7.20 6.02
N THR A 47 11.18 -6.39 6.49
CA THR A 47 12.51 -6.88 6.92
C THR A 47 12.58 -7.24 8.40
N SER A 48 11.95 -6.44 9.27
CA SER A 48 12.10 -6.55 10.73
C SER A 48 10.93 -7.29 11.37
N VAL A 49 9.70 -6.93 10.99
CA VAL A 49 8.49 -7.61 11.49
C VAL A 49 8.27 -8.95 10.77
N ARG A 50 8.88 -9.13 9.59
CA ARG A 50 8.66 -10.27 8.68
C ARG A 50 7.17 -10.44 8.35
N GLY A 51 6.49 -9.30 8.17
CA GLY A 51 5.08 -9.25 7.83
C GLY A 51 4.83 -9.33 6.33
N ARG A 52 3.54 -9.25 5.97
CA ARG A 52 3.08 -9.00 4.60
C ARG A 52 2.73 -7.52 4.46
N LEU A 53 2.95 -6.96 3.28
CA LEU A 53 2.67 -5.57 2.98
C LEU A 53 1.93 -5.44 1.65
N LEU A 54 0.79 -4.77 1.70
CA LEU A 54 0.07 -4.31 0.52
C LEU A 54 0.21 -2.78 0.41
N TRP A 55 0.67 -2.30 -0.74
CA TRP A 55 0.77 -0.87 -1.03
C TRP A 55 -0.30 -0.46 -2.03
N LEU A 56 -1.21 0.42 -1.61
CA LEU A 56 -2.22 1.04 -2.47
C LEU A 56 -1.72 2.42 -2.90
N ALA A 57 -1.23 2.52 -4.14
CA ALA A 57 -0.72 3.76 -4.70
C ALA A 57 -1.88 4.60 -5.26
N GLY A 58 -2.23 5.68 -4.56
CA GLY A 58 -3.30 6.59 -4.93
C GLY A 58 -2.95 7.56 -6.05
N SER A 59 -1.66 7.84 -6.26
CA SER A 59 -1.16 8.78 -7.28
C SER A 59 -0.52 8.09 -8.48
N GLY A 60 -0.73 8.63 -9.67
CA GLY A 60 -0.12 8.16 -10.92
C GLY A 60 1.36 8.51 -11.04
N ALA A 61 1.85 9.44 -10.21
CA ALA A 61 3.27 9.81 -10.17
C ALA A 61 4.15 8.67 -9.64
N TRP A 62 3.58 7.76 -8.84
CA TRP A 62 4.30 6.66 -8.19
C TRP A 62 3.84 5.32 -8.73
N THR A 63 4.49 4.92 -9.81
CA THR A 63 4.25 3.62 -10.42
C THR A 63 4.75 2.50 -9.50
N PRO A 64 4.19 1.29 -9.61
CA PRO A 64 4.67 0.13 -8.85
C PRO A 64 6.18 -0.11 -9.00
N ASN A 65 6.74 0.15 -10.18
CA ASN A 65 8.18 0.05 -10.43
C ASN A 65 8.98 1.08 -9.61
N LEU A 66 8.54 2.33 -9.51
CA LEU A 66 9.24 3.35 -8.73
C LEU A 66 9.21 3.04 -7.23
N ILE A 67 8.05 2.65 -6.71
CA ILE A 67 7.87 2.25 -5.30
C ILE A 67 8.77 1.05 -4.98
N ALA A 68 8.71 0.00 -5.78
CA ALA A 68 9.52 -1.20 -5.56
C ALA A 68 11.02 -0.91 -5.67
N ASN A 69 11.45 -0.07 -6.63
CA ASN A 69 12.86 0.30 -6.75
C ASN A 69 13.34 1.14 -5.57
N ALA A 70 12.52 2.07 -5.05
CA ALA A 70 12.85 2.83 -3.85
C ALA A 70 13.06 1.89 -2.66
N MET A 71 12.14 0.96 -2.42
CA MET A 71 12.26 -0.02 -1.34
C MET A 71 13.44 -0.98 -1.54
N LYS A 72 13.73 -1.41 -2.77
CA LYS A 72 14.90 -2.21 -3.11
C LYS A 72 16.20 -1.49 -2.74
N LYS A 73 16.31 -0.18 -3.04
CA LYS A 73 17.48 0.64 -2.65
C LYS A 73 17.67 0.72 -1.14
N MET A 74 16.61 0.48 -0.37
CA MET A 74 16.65 0.41 1.11
C MET A 74 16.95 -0.99 1.65
N GLY A 75 17.28 -1.96 0.79
CA GLY A 75 17.59 -3.34 1.18
C GLY A 75 16.36 -4.24 1.33
N CYS A 76 15.21 -3.88 0.75
CA CYS A 76 14.02 -4.73 0.78
C CYS A 76 14.10 -5.85 -0.28
N GLU A 77 14.43 -7.08 0.14
CA GLU A 77 14.49 -8.25 -0.75
C GLU A 77 13.13 -8.62 -1.36
N ALA A 78 12.03 -8.43 -0.61
CA ALA A 78 10.69 -8.66 -1.13
C ALA A 78 10.38 -7.73 -2.33
N ALA A 79 10.85 -6.48 -2.28
CA ALA A 79 10.72 -5.55 -3.40
C ALA A 79 11.63 -5.94 -4.58
N ALA A 80 12.84 -6.45 -4.32
CA ALA A 80 13.72 -6.99 -5.37
C ALA A 80 13.12 -8.22 -6.06
N SER A 81 12.45 -9.10 -5.32
CA SER A 81 11.71 -10.25 -5.86
C SER A 81 10.51 -9.81 -6.68
N TYR A 82 9.73 -8.84 -6.19
CA TYR A 82 8.62 -8.24 -6.93
C TYR A 82 9.04 -7.69 -8.30
N ILE A 83 10.16 -6.94 -8.37
CA ILE A 83 10.68 -6.42 -9.64
C ILE A 83 11.07 -7.56 -10.60
N ARG A 84 11.73 -8.60 -10.11
CA ARG A 84 12.09 -9.77 -10.93
C ARG A 84 10.86 -10.47 -11.49
N GLN A 85 9.81 -10.60 -10.68
CA GLN A 85 8.53 -11.17 -11.10
C GLN A 85 7.86 -10.30 -12.18
N LEU A 86 7.90 -8.97 -12.05
CA LEU A 86 7.39 -8.06 -13.09
C LEU A 86 8.11 -8.27 -14.42
N SER A 87 9.44 -8.36 -14.43
CA SER A 87 10.22 -8.57 -15.66
C SER A 87 9.97 -9.94 -16.30
N SER A 88 9.56 -10.96 -15.54
CA SER A 88 9.24 -12.29 -16.06
C SER A 88 7.84 -12.40 -16.66
N SER A 89 6.94 -11.47 -16.32
CA SER A 89 5.60 -11.41 -16.88
C SER A 89 5.60 -10.43 -18.05
N ASN A 90 5.56 -10.91 -19.29
CA ASN A 90 5.45 -10.10 -20.53
C ASN A 90 4.14 -9.27 -20.64
N GLN A 91 3.48 -8.94 -19.53
CA GLN A 91 2.30 -8.09 -19.46
C GLN A 91 2.50 -7.07 -18.32
N GLU A 92 3.14 -5.96 -18.64
CA GLU A 92 3.23 -4.78 -17.76
C GLU A 92 1.84 -4.18 -17.45
N SER A 93 0.83 -4.46 -18.26
CA SER A 93 -0.50 -3.84 -18.16
C SER A 93 -1.48 -4.53 -17.21
N THR A 94 -1.19 -5.72 -16.66
CA THR A 94 -2.24 -6.56 -16.02
C THR A 94 -1.91 -7.05 -14.61
N ARG A 95 -0.84 -6.55 -13.98
CA ARG A 95 -0.53 -6.88 -12.57
C ARG A 95 -1.07 -5.83 -11.60
N THR A 96 -2.34 -5.51 -11.74
CA THR A 96 -3.17 -4.96 -10.67
C THR A 96 -3.62 -6.05 -9.68
N SER A 97 -3.45 -7.33 -10.03
CA SER A 97 -3.83 -8.48 -9.21
C SER A 97 -2.88 -8.70 -8.03
N MET A 98 -3.43 -8.64 -6.82
CA MET A 98 -2.75 -9.00 -5.58
C MET A 98 -2.48 -10.51 -5.54
N VAL A 99 -1.26 -10.92 -5.81
CA VAL A 99 -0.90 -12.35 -5.78
C VAL A 99 -0.91 -12.86 -4.34
N ALA A 100 -1.68 -13.92 -4.11
CA ALA A 100 -2.05 -14.44 -2.80
C ALA A 100 -0.91 -14.79 -1.85
N GLN A 101 0.24 -15.19 -2.39
CA GLN A 101 1.34 -15.76 -1.62
C GLN A 101 2.51 -14.79 -1.44
N ASP A 102 2.51 -13.66 -2.13
CA ASP A 102 3.64 -12.74 -2.07
C ASP A 102 3.60 -11.93 -0.76
N PRO A 103 4.75 -11.78 -0.07
CA PRO A 103 4.83 -10.96 1.14
C PRO A 103 4.74 -9.47 0.82
N PHE A 104 4.87 -9.07 -0.45
CA PHE A 104 4.83 -7.69 -0.91
C PHE A 104 4.00 -7.58 -2.19
N ALA A 105 2.96 -6.75 -2.16
CA ALA A 105 2.12 -6.45 -3.30
C ALA A 105 1.94 -4.93 -3.44
N ILE A 106 1.81 -4.46 -4.67
CA ILE A 106 1.50 -3.06 -4.98
C ILE A 106 0.28 -3.05 -5.91
N CYS A 107 -0.74 -2.29 -5.54
CA CYS A 107 -1.89 -2.02 -6.39
C CYS A 107 -1.89 -0.52 -6.73
N SER A 108 -1.79 -0.18 -8.00
CA SER A 108 -1.96 1.21 -8.45
C SER A 108 -3.44 1.48 -8.66
N PHE A 109 -3.99 2.39 -7.84
CA PHE A 109 -5.37 2.81 -7.99
C PHE A 109 -5.58 3.50 -9.34
N VAL A 110 -4.63 4.33 -9.76
CA VAL A 110 -4.69 5.06 -11.03
C VAL A 110 -4.68 4.12 -12.23
N SER A 111 -3.78 3.13 -12.25
CA SER A 111 -3.76 2.14 -13.34
C SER A 111 -5.07 1.36 -13.40
N ARG A 112 -5.65 1.01 -12.24
CA ARG A 112 -6.94 0.32 -12.17
C ARG A 112 -8.08 1.20 -12.66
N TYR A 113 -8.12 2.46 -12.22
CA TYR A 113 -9.11 3.44 -12.66
C TYR A 113 -9.08 3.63 -14.17
N GLN A 114 -7.87 3.76 -14.75
CA GLN A 114 -7.69 3.86 -16.20
C GLN A 114 -8.15 2.58 -16.92
N GLN A 115 -7.81 1.41 -16.39
CA GLN A 115 -8.21 0.12 -16.97
C GLN A 115 -9.74 -0.05 -17.02
N GLU A 116 -10.46 0.45 -16.01
CA GLU A 116 -11.93 0.45 -16.03
C GLU A 116 -12.47 1.47 -17.03
N LEU A 117 -11.87 2.67 -17.12
CA LEU A 117 -12.23 3.67 -18.13
C LEU A 117 -12.06 3.13 -19.56
N ASP A 118 -10.97 2.42 -19.83
CA ASP A 118 -10.67 1.86 -21.15
C ASP A 118 -11.67 0.76 -21.57
N GLN A 119 -12.42 0.21 -20.61
CA GLN A 119 -13.46 -0.81 -20.85
C GLN A 119 -14.87 -0.23 -21.02
N LEU A 120 -15.06 1.07 -20.78
CA LEU A 120 -16.37 1.70 -20.90
C LEU A 120 -16.75 1.91 -22.37
N GLU A 121 -18.04 1.72 -22.67
CA GLU A 121 -18.61 2.15 -23.95
C GLU A 121 -18.78 3.68 -24.00
N ILE A 122 -18.97 4.25 -25.20
CA ILE A 122 -18.89 5.70 -25.48
C ILE A 122 -19.86 6.56 -24.64
N ASP A 123 -20.92 5.98 -24.06
CA ASP A 123 -21.91 6.68 -23.23
C ASP A 123 -21.99 6.18 -21.78
N GLU A 124 -21.07 5.30 -21.35
CA GLU A 124 -21.05 4.81 -19.98
C GLU A 124 -20.20 5.70 -19.07
N SER A 125 -20.70 5.95 -17.86
CA SER A 125 -19.95 6.61 -16.81
C SER A 125 -19.33 5.59 -15.86
N LEU A 126 -18.10 5.83 -15.41
CA LEU A 126 -17.45 4.97 -14.44
C LEU A 126 -18.20 4.98 -13.10
N ASP A 127 -18.61 3.79 -12.63
CA ASP A 127 -19.13 3.61 -11.28
C ASP A 127 -17.98 3.48 -10.28
N GLY A 128 -17.55 4.62 -9.71
CA GLY A 128 -16.53 4.67 -8.67
C GLY A 128 -16.88 3.84 -7.43
N GLY A 129 -18.17 3.66 -7.13
CA GLY A 129 -18.63 2.81 -6.03
C GLY A 129 -18.38 1.32 -6.30
N LYS A 130 -18.64 0.86 -7.52
CA LYS A 130 -18.31 -0.50 -7.97
C LYS A 130 -16.80 -0.75 -7.94
N LEU A 131 -16.00 0.22 -8.39
CA LEU A 131 -14.54 0.16 -8.33
C LEU A 131 -14.04 0.03 -6.88
N CYS A 132 -14.53 0.85 -5.97
CA CYS A 132 -14.17 0.77 -4.55
C CYS A 132 -14.55 -0.57 -3.91
N LYS A 133 -15.74 -1.09 -4.21
CA LYS A 133 -16.20 -2.41 -3.71
C LYS A 133 -15.33 -3.55 -4.22
N SER A 134 -14.97 -3.49 -5.50
CA SER A 134 -14.09 -4.49 -6.13
C SER A 134 -12.71 -4.49 -5.47
N LEU A 135 -12.10 -3.30 -5.32
CA LEU A 135 -10.82 -3.15 -4.62
C LEU A 135 -10.89 -3.62 -3.16
N TYR A 136 -11.92 -3.24 -2.42
CA TYR A 136 -12.12 -3.70 -1.04
C TYR A 136 -12.20 -5.23 -0.94
N SER A 137 -12.90 -5.86 -1.88
CA SER A 137 -13.06 -7.32 -1.89
C SER A 137 -11.71 -8.01 -2.12
N GLU A 138 -10.90 -7.50 -3.05
CA GLU A 138 -9.54 -8.02 -3.29
C GLU A 138 -8.61 -7.86 -2.09
N ILE A 139 -8.65 -6.69 -1.42
CA ILE A 139 -7.87 -6.48 -0.18
C ILE A 139 -8.28 -7.53 0.86
N LYS A 140 -9.58 -7.74 1.04
CA LYS A 140 -10.10 -8.70 2.01
C LYS A 140 -9.68 -10.13 1.67
N GLU A 141 -9.76 -10.53 0.41
CA GLU A 141 -9.29 -11.84 -0.06
C GLU A 141 -7.79 -12.04 0.19
N TRP A 142 -6.98 -11.03 -0.15
CA TRP A 142 -5.53 -11.06 0.09
C TRP A 142 -5.18 -11.22 1.57
N LEU A 143 -5.93 -10.57 2.47
CA LEU A 143 -5.77 -10.72 3.92
C LEU A 143 -6.16 -12.12 4.42
N LEU A 144 -7.25 -12.69 3.92
CA LEU A 144 -7.76 -14.00 4.36
C LEU A 144 -6.81 -15.15 3.97
N GLN A 145 -6.12 -15.02 2.85
CA GLN A 145 -5.22 -16.07 2.34
C GLN A 145 -4.01 -16.35 3.26
N SER A 146 -3.61 -15.42 4.13
CA SER A 146 -2.56 -15.67 5.14
C SER A 146 -2.99 -16.56 6.31
N SER A 147 -4.28 -16.84 6.46
CA SER A 147 -4.83 -17.53 7.64
C SER A 147 -5.04 -19.04 7.45
N GLY A 148 -4.79 -19.57 6.24
CA GLY A 148 -5.19 -20.93 5.84
C GLY A 148 -4.25 -22.07 6.25
N SER A 149 -3.00 -21.80 6.64
CA SER A 149 -2.07 -22.81 7.14
C SER A 149 -1.95 -22.64 8.66
N GLY A 150 -2.17 -23.70 9.45
CA GLY A 150 -2.21 -23.68 10.93
C GLY A 150 -0.95 -23.19 11.68
N SER A 151 -0.07 -22.44 11.04
CA SER A 151 0.94 -21.58 11.65
C SER A 151 0.32 -20.31 12.23
N ALA A 152 1.05 -19.65 13.14
CA ALA A 152 0.69 -18.31 13.61
C ALA A 152 0.47 -17.34 12.43
N SER A 153 -0.61 -16.55 12.50
CA SER A 153 -0.96 -15.51 11.52
C SER A 153 0.25 -14.59 11.27
N VAL A 154 0.65 -14.46 10.01
CA VAL A 154 1.69 -13.51 9.59
C VAL A 154 1.12 -12.09 9.66
N PRO A 155 1.75 -11.14 10.37
CA PRO A 155 1.26 -9.76 10.47
C PRO A 155 1.11 -9.14 9.08
N ALA A 156 -0.06 -8.59 8.77
CA ALA A 156 -0.30 -7.88 7.51
C ALA A 156 -0.35 -6.36 7.74
N TRP A 157 0.11 -5.60 6.75
CA TRP A 157 0.09 -4.15 6.74
C TRP A 157 -0.43 -3.63 5.41
N ILE A 158 -1.21 -2.56 5.45
CA ILE A 158 -1.71 -1.84 4.28
C ILE A 158 -1.13 -0.42 4.31
N VAL A 159 -0.57 0.01 3.19
CA VAL A 159 -0.18 1.41 2.95
C VAL A 159 -1.21 2.04 2.01
N LEU A 160 -1.83 3.13 2.44
CA LEU A 160 -2.63 4.01 1.60
C LEU A 160 -1.76 5.22 1.26
N ASP A 161 -1.17 5.24 0.07
CA ASP A 161 -0.30 6.32 -0.39
C ASP A 161 -1.10 7.35 -1.19
N ASP A 162 -1.01 8.61 -0.77
CA ASP A 162 -1.65 9.76 -1.42
C ASP A 162 -3.18 9.70 -1.46
N VAL A 163 -3.80 9.77 -0.27
CA VAL A 163 -5.27 9.81 -0.14
C VAL A 163 -5.87 11.06 -0.80
N SER A 164 -5.11 12.16 -0.89
CA SER A 164 -5.52 13.37 -1.60
C SER A 164 -5.73 13.10 -3.10
N ALA A 165 -4.80 12.39 -3.74
CA ALA A 165 -4.96 11.97 -5.14
C ALA A 165 -6.14 11.00 -5.32
N LEU A 166 -6.37 10.09 -4.37
CA LEU A 166 -7.53 9.20 -4.38
C LEU A 166 -8.85 9.98 -4.31
N ALA A 167 -8.94 10.98 -3.43
CA ALA A 167 -10.09 11.86 -3.30
C ALA A 167 -10.33 12.68 -4.57
N ALA A 168 -9.28 13.15 -5.25
CA ALA A 168 -9.40 13.84 -6.52
C ALA A 168 -9.98 12.96 -7.64
N LEU A 169 -9.72 11.65 -7.62
CA LEU A 169 -10.24 10.70 -8.61
C LEU A 169 -11.66 10.22 -8.33
N LEU A 170 -11.97 9.91 -7.06
CA LEU A 170 -13.24 9.30 -6.66
C LEU A 170 -14.27 10.30 -6.13
N GLY A 171 -13.83 11.51 -5.77
CA GLY A 171 -14.56 12.41 -4.89
C GLY A 171 -14.41 12.06 -3.41
N ASP A 172 -14.51 13.09 -2.57
CA ASP A 172 -14.24 13.02 -1.13
C ASP A 172 -15.07 11.93 -0.41
N ASN A 173 -16.35 11.80 -0.76
CA ASN A 173 -17.26 10.86 -0.11
C ASN A 173 -16.83 9.40 -0.34
N LEU A 174 -16.44 9.05 -1.57
CA LEU A 174 -16.04 7.69 -1.91
C LEU A 174 -14.64 7.37 -1.39
N ALA A 175 -13.70 8.33 -1.47
CA ALA A 175 -12.39 8.16 -0.87
C ALA A 175 -12.48 7.96 0.66
N TYR A 176 -13.29 8.78 1.34
CA TYR A 176 -13.56 8.61 2.77
C TYR A 176 -14.19 7.25 3.07
N ALA A 177 -15.19 6.82 2.31
CA ALA A 177 -15.83 5.52 2.48
C ALA A 177 -14.84 4.36 2.30
N LEU A 178 -13.95 4.44 1.32
CA LEU A 178 -12.91 3.42 1.08
C LEU A 178 -11.89 3.39 2.22
N VAL A 179 -11.38 4.53 2.66
CA VAL A 179 -10.45 4.62 3.82
C VAL A 179 -11.10 4.04 5.07
N LEU A 180 -12.38 4.37 5.33
CA LEU A 180 -13.12 3.84 6.46
C LEU A 180 -13.30 2.32 6.36
N ALA A 181 -13.63 1.80 5.18
CA ALA A 181 -13.76 0.36 4.94
C ALA A 181 -12.43 -0.38 5.19
N ILE A 182 -11.31 0.16 4.70
CA ILE A 182 -9.98 -0.42 4.95
C ILE A 182 -9.62 -0.33 6.44
N TRP A 183 -9.98 0.76 7.11
CA TRP A 183 -9.79 0.89 8.55
C TRP A 183 -10.65 -0.11 9.35
N THR A 184 -11.85 -0.49 8.88
CA THR A 184 -12.62 -1.55 9.53
C THR A 184 -11.94 -2.91 9.43
N LEU A 185 -11.27 -3.23 8.31
CA LEU A 185 -10.46 -4.45 8.18
C LEU A 185 -9.31 -4.49 9.18
N GLN A 186 -8.77 -3.33 9.56
CA GLN A 186 -7.75 -3.21 10.61
C GLN A 186 -8.19 -3.87 11.92
N LYS A 187 -9.45 -3.66 12.30
CA LYS A 187 -10.05 -4.17 13.53
C LYS A 187 -10.40 -5.65 13.42
N GLU A 188 -10.92 -6.07 12.27
CA GLU A 188 -11.37 -7.44 12.05
C GLU A 188 -10.20 -8.43 11.91
N HIS A 189 -9.12 -8.01 11.25
CA HIS A 189 -8.02 -8.88 10.87
C HIS A 189 -6.70 -8.56 11.58
N CYS A 190 -6.69 -7.61 12.51
CA CYS A 190 -5.48 -7.18 13.20
C CYS A 190 -4.39 -6.81 12.19
N VAL A 191 -4.64 -5.80 11.36
CA VAL A 191 -3.76 -5.35 10.28
C VAL A 191 -3.16 -4.00 10.66
N GLY A 192 -1.92 -3.69 10.29
CA GLY A 192 -1.37 -2.35 10.49
C GLY A 192 -1.75 -1.44 9.32
N LEU A 193 -2.08 -0.17 9.58
CA LEU A 193 -2.45 0.78 8.53
C LEU A 193 -1.49 1.96 8.53
N ILE A 194 -0.91 2.28 7.38
CA ILE A 194 -0.10 3.48 7.16
C ILE A 194 -0.82 4.33 6.12
N VAL A 195 -1.13 5.57 6.45
CA VAL A 195 -1.85 6.48 5.56
C VAL A 195 -0.96 7.68 5.26
N GLY A 196 -0.61 7.85 4.00
CA GLY A 196 0.06 9.03 3.47
C GLY A 196 -0.95 10.04 2.96
N HIS A 197 -0.82 11.27 3.41
CA HIS A 197 -1.57 12.43 2.92
C HIS A 197 -0.58 13.49 2.45
N THR A 198 -0.70 13.91 1.20
CA THR A 198 0.09 15.00 0.60
C THR A 198 -0.76 16.26 0.46
#